data_AF-A0A3N6B6A8-F1
#
_entry.id   AF-A0A3N6B6A8-F1
#
_cell.length_a   1.000
_cell.length_b   1.000
_cell.length_c   1.000
_cell.angle_alpha   90.00
_cell.angle_beta   90.00
_cell.angle_gamma   90.00
#
_symmetry.space_group_name_H-M   'P 1'
#
loop_
_entity.id
_entity.type
_entity.pdbx_description
1 polymer ?
#
loop_
_entity_poly.entity_id
_entity_poly.type
_entity_poly.pdbx_seq_one_letter_code
_entity_poly.pdbx_strand_id
1 'polypeptide(L)'
;MSWSVFVRAVFVAAVTIASALIQPLPSGVLINVGFGLVVSGIAILIELRMRQAALTRVLGGLIGGVIGLVIGEGLEAALVWADANDGPLLFVRVFLMLFLPYLGLVIGVRRGEWLEPSRLIALFRGAGPERRYKILDTSVIIDGRIADVCETGFID
;
A
#
# COMPACT_ATOMS: atom_id res chain seq x y z
N MET A 1 -24.27 8.89 -2.98
CA MET A 1 -24.54 7.56 -3.59
C MET A 1 -24.59 7.61 -5.12
N SER A 2 -25.18 8.64 -5.74
CA SER A 2 -25.30 8.77 -7.20
C SER A 2 -23.97 8.86 -7.96
N TRP A 3 -22.99 9.58 -7.42
CA TRP A 3 -21.70 9.79 -8.10
C TRP A 3 -20.92 8.49 -8.37
N SER A 4 -20.83 7.59 -7.37
CA SER A 4 -20.12 6.31 -7.55
C SER A 4 -20.81 5.37 -8.55
N VAL A 5 -22.14 5.43 -8.63
CA VAL A 5 -22.90 4.63 -9.60
C VAL A 5 -22.65 5.15 -11.01
N PHE A 6 -22.62 6.48 -11.18
CA PHE A 6 -22.29 7.10 -12.46
C PHE A 6 -20.88 6.71 -12.94
N VAL A 7 -19.88 6.80 -12.06
CA VAL A 7 -18.50 6.41 -12.40
C VAL A 7 -18.41 4.94 -12.82
N ARG A 8 -19.09 4.03 -12.11
CA ARG A 8 -19.12 2.60 -12.48
C ARG A 8 -19.81 2.36 -13.81
N ALA A 9 -20.90 3.05 -14.09
CA ALA A 9 -21.60 2.93 -15.37
C ALA A 9 -20.71 3.37 -16.54
N VAL A 10 -20.00 4.50 -16.39
CA VAL A 10 -19.04 4.98 -17.38
C VAL A 10 -17.88 3.99 -17.56
N PHE A 11 -17.34 3.43 -16.47
CA PHE A 11 -16.27 2.44 -16.53
C PHE A 11 -16.71 1.16 -17.26
N VAL A 12 -17.87 0.60 -16.92
CA VAL A 12 -18.43 -0.59 -17.58
C VAL A 12 -18.65 -0.33 -19.07
N ALA A 13 -19.22 0.83 -19.43
CA ALA A 13 -19.42 1.21 -20.82
C ALA A 13 -18.07 1.30 -21.56
N ALA A 14 -17.08 1.98 -20.99
CA ALA A 14 -15.77 2.15 -21.60
C ALA A 14 -15.07 0.80 -21.85
N VAL A 15 -15.04 -0.10 -20.85
CA VAL A 15 -14.42 -1.43 -20.98
C VAL A 15 -15.18 -2.31 -21.98
N THR A 16 -16.52 -2.27 -21.96
CA THR A 16 -17.34 -3.07 -22.88
C THR A 16 -17.18 -2.61 -24.32
N ILE A 17 -17.16 -1.29 -24.57
CA ILE A 17 -16.90 -0.71 -25.88
C ILE A 17 -15.48 -1.05 -26.35
N ALA A 18 -14.47 -0.88 -25.48
CA ALA A 18 -13.10 -1.23 -25.81
C ALA A 18 -12.95 -2.72 -26.16
N SER A 19 -13.58 -3.62 -25.40
CA SER A 19 -13.59 -5.05 -25.69
C SER A 19 -14.27 -5.37 -27.02
N ALA A 20 -15.37 -4.70 -27.34
CA ALA A 20 -16.07 -4.88 -28.63
C ALA A 20 -15.24 -4.42 -29.84
N LEU A 21 -14.43 -3.36 -29.68
CA LEU A 21 -13.58 -2.80 -30.74
C LEU A 21 -12.28 -3.57 -30.91
N ILE A 22 -11.59 -3.90 -29.81
CA ILE A 22 -10.28 -4.56 -29.83
C ILE A 22 -10.42 -6.07 -30.11
N GLN A 23 -11.56 -6.66 -29.76
CA GLN A 23 -11.83 -8.09 -29.90
C GLN A 23 -10.72 -8.98 -29.31
N PRO A 24 -10.48 -8.90 -27.99
CA PRO A 24 -9.41 -9.67 -27.33
C PRO A 24 -9.57 -11.19 -27.49
N LEU A 25 -10.80 -11.67 -27.70
CA LEU A 25 -11.07 -13.07 -28.02
C LEU A 25 -11.27 -13.22 -29.54
N PRO A 26 -10.73 -14.29 -30.16
CA PRO A 26 -10.88 -14.57 -31.60
C PRO A 26 -12.30 -15.01 -31.99
N SER A 27 -13.29 -14.71 -31.15
CA SER A 27 -14.69 -15.01 -31.31
C SER A 27 -15.47 -13.71 -31.57
N GLY A 28 -16.60 -13.78 -32.29
CA GLY A 28 -17.29 -12.58 -32.78
C GLY A 28 -17.68 -11.54 -31.71
N VAL A 29 -18.13 -10.36 -32.17
CA VAL A 29 -18.41 -9.16 -31.33
C VAL A 29 -19.26 -9.47 -30.09
N LEU A 30 -20.27 -10.34 -30.20
CA LEU A 30 -21.17 -10.67 -29.11
C LEU A 30 -20.45 -11.30 -27.90
N ILE A 31 -19.47 -12.17 -28.15
CA ILE A 31 -18.69 -12.82 -27.09
C ILE A 31 -17.73 -11.82 -26.44
N ASN A 32 -17.14 -10.93 -27.24
CA ASN A 32 -16.26 -9.87 -26.74
C ASN A 32 -17.01 -8.81 -25.90
N VAL A 33 -18.27 -8.52 -26.21
CA VAL A 33 -19.14 -7.69 -25.35
C VAL A 33 -19.39 -8.38 -24.01
N GLY A 34 -19.75 -9.67 -24.03
CA GLY A 34 -19.91 -10.46 -22.81
C GLY A 34 -18.64 -10.51 -21.96
N PHE A 35 -17.48 -10.67 -22.60
CA PHE A 35 -16.18 -10.64 -21.93
C PHE A 35 -15.91 -9.30 -21.24
N GLY A 36 -16.14 -8.18 -21.93
CA GLY A 36 -15.98 -6.84 -21.35
C GLY A 36 -16.88 -6.62 -20.13
N LEU A 37 -18.13 -7.09 -20.16
CA LEU A 37 -19.04 -7.03 -19.02
C LEU A 37 -18.54 -7.86 -17.83
N VAL A 38 -18.03 -9.07 -18.07
CA VAL A 38 -17.47 -9.94 -17.02
C VAL A 38 -16.24 -9.29 -16.39
N VAL A 39 -15.30 -8.82 -17.20
CA VAL A 39 -14.09 -8.11 -16.72
C VAL A 39 -14.46 -6.89 -15.87
N SER A 40 -15.40 -6.07 -16.35
CA SER A 40 -15.88 -4.91 -15.60
C SER A 40 -16.54 -5.31 -14.28
N GLY A 41 -17.33 -6.40 -14.29
CA GLY A 41 -17.98 -6.94 -13.09
C GLY A 41 -16.97 -7.42 -12.05
N ILE A 42 -15.92 -8.13 -12.48
CA ILE A 42 -14.81 -8.56 -11.61
C ILE A 42 -14.11 -7.34 -11.00
N ALA A 43 -13.80 -6.32 -11.81
CA ALA A 43 -13.16 -5.09 -11.33
C ALA A 43 -14.02 -4.37 -10.28
N ILE A 44 -15.34 -4.25 -10.51
CA ILE A 44 -16.25 -3.66 -9.53
C ILE A 44 -16.34 -4.51 -8.25
N LEU A 45 -16.33 -5.85 -8.37
CA LEU A 45 -16.32 -6.73 -7.21
C LEU A 45 -15.06 -6.51 -6.35
N ILE A 46 -13.90 -6.37 -6.99
CA ILE A 46 -12.63 -6.04 -6.31
C ILE A 46 -12.73 -4.67 -5.65
N GLU A 47 -13.24 -3.64 -6.36
CA GLU A 47 -13.45 -2.29 -5.81
C GLU A 47 -14.33 -2.33 -4.54
N LEU A 48 -15.44 -3.08 -4.58
CA LEU A 48 -16.37 -3.23 -3.47
C LEU A 48 -15.72 -3.92 -2.27
N ARG A 49 -14.87 -4.93 -2.49
CA ARG A 49 -14.10 -5.59 -1.43
C ARG A 49 -13.02 -4.69 -0.85
N MET A 50 -12.34 -3.91 -1.70
CA MET A 50 -11.28 -2.99 -1.29
C MET A 50 -11.80 -1.79 -0.50
N ARG A 51 -13.06 -1.37 -0.71
CA ARG A 51 -13.66 -0.24 0.01
C ARG A 51 -13.68 -0.40 1.54
N GLN A 52 -13.62 -1.64 2.05
CA GLN A 52 -13.55 -1.94 3.48
C GLN A 52 -12.11 -2.03 4.01
N ALA A 53 -11.10 -1.99 3.13
CA ALA A 53 -9.70 -2.03 3.53
C ALA A 53 -9.23 -0.65 4.01
N ALA A 54 -8.46 -0.63 5.08
CA ALA A 54 -7.79 0.59 5.53
C ALA A 54 -6.79 1.06 4.46
N LEU A 55 -6.75 2.37 4.19
CA LEU A 55 -5.83 2.96 3.21
C LEU A 55 -4.38 2.57 3.50
N THR A 56 -4.00 2.52 4.76
CA THR A 56 -2.67 2.09 5.24
C THR A 56 -2.33 0.66 4.83
N ARG A 57 -3.30 -0.25 4.85
CA ARG A 57 -3.14 -1.64 4.37
C ARG A 57 -3.02 -1.73 2.85
N VAL A 58 -3.80 -0.92 2.12
CA VAL A 58 -3.72 -0.86 0.65
C VAL A 58 -2.37 -0.31 0.20
N LEU A 59 -1.92 0.80 0.80
CA LEU A 59 -0.61 1.38 0.53
C LEU A 59 0.54 0.46 0.95
N GLY A 60 0.43 -0.18 2.11
CA GLY A 60 1.41 -1.16 2.57
C GLY A 60 1.54 -2.33 1.59
N GLY A 61 0.41 -2.86 1.12
CA GLY A 61 0.37 -3.87 0.07
C GLY A 61 1.06 -3.40 -1.21
N LEU A 62 0.71 -2.22 -1.73
CA LEU A 62 1.31 -1.66 -2.94
C LEU A 62 2.83 -1.50 -2.82
N ILE A 63 3.31 -0.91 -1.72
CA ILE A 63 4.74 -0.73 -1.47
C ILE A 63 5.45 -2.08 -1.38
N GLY A 64 4.90 -3.01 -0.60
CA GLY A 64 5.44 -4.35 -0.44
C GLY A 64 5.49 -5.13 -1.77
N GLY A 65 4.44 -5.03 -2.59
CA GLY A 65 4.37 -5.64 -3.91
C GLY A 65 5.39 -5.08 -4.89
N VAL A 66 5.55 -3.75 -4.92
CA VAL A 66 6.60 -3.10 -5.73
C VAL A 66 7.99 -3.53 -5.30
N ILE A 67 8.26 -3.56 -3.99
CA ILE A 67 9.55 -4.05 -3.47
C ILE A 67 9.77 -5.51 -3.88
N GLY A 68 8.74 -6.36 -3.74
CA GLY A 68 8.80 -7.76 -4.16
C GLY A 68 9.08 -7.92 -5.66
N LEU A 69 8.46 -7.10 -6.51
CA LEU A 69 8.74 -7.08 -7.96
C LEU A 69 10.18 -6.65 -8.25
N VAL A 70 10.66 -5.57 -7.63
CA VAL A 70 12.03 -5.09 -7.84
C VAL A 70 13.06 -6.14 -7.43
N ILE A 71 12.84 -6.83 -6.31
CA ILE A 71 13.73 -7.92 -5.88
C ILE A 71 13.61 -9.12 -6.83
N GLY A 72 12.40 -9.45 -7.30
CA GLY A 72 12.14 -10.51 -8.27
C GLY A 72 12.90 -10.31 -9.57
N GLU A 73 12.76 -9.13 -10.16
CA GLU A 73 13.48 -8.68 -11.35
C GLU A 73 15.01 -8.70 -11.12
N GLY A 74 15.48 -8.22 -9.97
CA GLY A 74 16.91 -8.24 -9.64
C GLY A 74 17.49 -9.66 -9.56
N LEU A 75 16.74 -10.60 -8.99
CA LEU A 75 17.15 -12.00 -8.89
C LEU A 75 17.05 -12.72 -10.25
N GLU A 76 16.05 -12.37 -11.06
CA GLU A 76 15.92 -12.82 -12.44
C GLU A 76 17.11 -12.36 -13.29
N ALA A 77 17.54 -11.11 -13.13
CA ALA A 77 18.70 -10.55 -13.82
C ALA A 77 20.00 -11.26 -13.42
N ALA A 78 20.13 -11.69 -12.15
CA ALA A 78 21.28 -12.48 -11.70
C ALA A 78 21.35 -13.88 -12.33
N LEU A 79 20.20 -14.42 -12.76
CA LEU A 79 20.08 -15.73 -13.40
C LEU A 79 20.23 -15.68 -14.94
N VAL A 80 20.53 -14.53 -15.53
CA VAL A 80 20.68 -14.33 -16.99
C VAL A 80 21.77 -15.22 -17.62
N TRP A 81 22.77 -15.64 -16.84
CA TRP A 81 23.87 -16.49 -17.32
C TRP A 81 23.48 -17.97 -17.46
N ALA A 82 22.30 -18.36 -17.00
CA ALA A 82 21.82 -19.73 -17.04
C ALA A 82 20.92 -19.95 -18.26
N ASP A 83 21.01 -21.14 -18.88
CA ASP A 83 20.37 -21.44 -20.16
C ASP A 83 18.84 -21.41 -20.04
N ALA A 84 18.20 -20.48 -20.75
CA ALA A 84 16.76 -20.23 -20.68
C ALA A 84 15.90 -21.39 -21.21
N ASN A 85 16.51 -22.38 -21.87
CA ASN A 85 15.81 -23.56 -22.37
C ASN A 85 15.74 -24.72 -21.36
N ASP A 86 16.34 -24.57 -20.18
CA ASP A 86 16.22 -25.58 -19.13
C ASP A 86 14.87 -25.43 -18.40
N GLY A 87 13.99 -26.43 -18.55
CA GLY A 87 12.63 -26.41 -17.99
C GLY A 87 12.55 -26.14 -16.48
N PRO A 88 13.40 -26.79 -15.65
CA PRO A 88 13.52 -26.48 -14.22
C PRO A 88 13.92 -25.03 -13.93
N LEU A 89 14.85 -24.45 -14.70
CA LEU A 89 15.28 -23.06 -14.52
C LEU A 89 14.15 -22.09 -14.88
N LEU A 90 13.44 -22.34 -15.99
CA LEU A 90 12.27 -21.56 -16.38
C LEU A 90 11.19 -21.57 -15.27
N PHE A 91 10.94 -22.74 -14.68
CA PHE A 91 10.02 -22.86 -13.55
C PHE A 91 10.48 -22.01 -12.36
N VAL A 92 11.76 -22.07 -11.98
CA VAL A 92 12.30 -21.26 -10.88
C VAL A 92 12.16 -19.77 -11.17
N ARG A 93 12.42 -19.34 -12.41
CA ARG A 93 12.31 -17.94 -12.84
C ARG A 93 10.88 -17.42 -12.69
N VAL A 94 9.91 -18.13 -13.26
CA VAL A 94 8.48 -17.81 -13.16
C VAL A 94 8.01 -17.88 -11.71
N PHE A 95 8.45 -18.89 -10.96
CA PHE A 95 8.12 -19.04 -9.55
C PHE A 95 8.58 -17.83 -8.75
N LEU A 96 9.83 -17.39 -8.90
CA LEU A 96 10.37 -16.22 -8.19
C LEU A 96 9.62 -14.93 -8.57
N MET A 97 9.34 -14.75 -9.86
CA MET A 97 8.63 -13.56 -10.37
C MET A 97 7.19 -13.46 -9.86
N LEU A 98 6.55 -14.59 -9.53
CA LEU A 98 5.22 -14.62 -8.89
C LEU A 98 5.30 -14.58 -7.35
N PHE A 99 6.22 -15.35 -6.78
CA PHE A 99 6.33 -15.58 -5.35
C PHE A 99 6.78 -14.34 -4.59
N LEU A 100 7.77 -13.61 -5.09
CA LEU A 100 8.32 -12.44 -4.40
C LEU A 100 7.31 -11.27 -4.32
N PRO A 101 6.64 -10.87 -5.41
CA PRO A 101 5.58 -9.87 -5.35
C PRO A 101 4.43 -10.29 -4.46
N TYR A 102 4.02 -11.56 -4.51
CA TYR A 102 2.98 -12.09 -3.64
C TYR A 102 3.37 -11.99 -2.16
N LEU A 103 4.58 -12.41 -1.81
CA LEU A 103 5.07 -12.32 -0.44
C LEU A 103 5.15 -10.85 0.03
N GLY A 104 5.65 -9.96 -0.84
CA GLY A 104 5.70 -8.53 -0.62
C GLY A 104 4.30 -7.93 -0.37
N LEU A 105 3.31 -8.27 -1.20
CA LEU A 105 1.92 -7.87 -1.03
C LEU A 105 1.35 -8.35 0.31
N VAL A 106 1.54 -9.63 0.65
CA VAL A 106 1.01 -10.22 1.89
C VAL A 106 1.63 -9.56 3.12
N ILE A 107 2.95 -9.40 3.15
CA ILE A 107 3.67 -8.74 4.25
C ILE A 107 3.24 -7.27 4.33
N GLY A 108 3.18 -6.58 3.19
CA GLY A 108 2.80 -5.18 3.08
C GLY A 108 1.39 -4.91 3.59
N VAL A 109 0.41 -5.75 3.23
CA VAL A 109 -0.96 -5.64 3.74
C VAL A 109 -1.01 -5.91 5.24
N ARG A 110 -0.28 -6.92 5.75
CA ARG A 110 -0.25 -7.27 7.18
C ARG A 110 0.45 -6.22 8.04
N ARG A 111 1.48 -5.58 7.50
CA ARG A 111 2.27 -4.53 8.17
C ARG A 111 1.87 -3.12 7.74
N GLY A 112 0.77 -2.96 7.00
CA GLY A 112 0.34 -1.65 6.52
C GLY A 112 0.00 -0.66 7.64
N GLU A 113 -0.39 -1.15 8.82
CA GLU A 113 -0.64 -0.33 10.01
C GLU A 113 0.56 0.51 10.46
N TRP A 114 1.79 0.14 10.07
CA TRP A 114 2.98 0.95 10.33
C TRP A 114 2.99 2.26 9.54
N LEU A 115 2.21 2.34 8.45
CA LEU A 115 2.00 3.57 7.67
C LEU A 115 0.91 4.48 8.27
N GLU A 116 0.39 4.16 9.46
CA GLU A 116 -0.52 5.07 10.15
C GLU A 116 0.20 6.41 10.42
N PRO A 117 -0.39 7.55 10.02
CA PRO A 117 0.21 8.86 10.21
C PRO A 117 0.61 9.13 11.66
N SER A 118 -0.16 8.63 12.63
CA SER A 118 0.15 8.74 14.07
C SER A 118 1.48 8.07 14.44
N ARG A 119 1.76 6.88 13.91
CA ARG A 119 3.00 6.13 14.17
C ARG A 119 4.19 6.68 13.39
N LEU A 120 3.98 7.12 12.15
CA LEU A 120 5.00 7.83 11.37
C LEU A 120 5.40 9.14 12.05
N ILE A 121 4.42 9.94 12.48
CA ILE A 121 4.67 11.17 13.23
C ILE A 121 5.36 10.87 14.57
N ALA A 122 5.02 9.80 15.28
CA ALA A 122 5.72 9.41 16.50
C ALA A 122 7.17 8.99 16.24
N LEU A 123 7.45 8.27 15.14
CA LEU A 123 8.80 7.88 14.74
C LEU A 123 9.66 9.10 14.35
N PHE A 124 9.08 10.08 13.67
CA PHE A 124 9.77 11.33 13.30
C PHE A 124 9.84 12.35 14.45
N ARG A 125 8.86 12.38 15.38
CA ARG A 125 8.90 13.21 16.60
C ARG A 125 9.79 12.64 17.69
N GLY A 126 10.06 11.33 17.68
CA GLY A 126 11.07 10.71 18.54
C GLY A 126 12.51 11.17 18.27
N ALA A 127 12.73 11.93 17.20
CA ALA A 127 14.01 12.58 16.88
C ALA A 127 14.05 14.08 17.26
N GLY A 128 13.01 14.61 17.92
CA GLY A 128 13.05 15.92 18.56
C GLY A 128 13.36 15.79 20.06
N PRO A 129 14.04 16.77 20.69
CA PRO A 129 14.29 16.71 22.13
C PRO A 129 12.97 16.51 22.87
N GLU A 130 12.88 15.49 23.71
CA GLU A 130 11.73 15.28 24.60
C GLU A 130 11.50 16.57 25.38
N ARG A 131 10.47 17.33 25.00
CA ARG A 131 10.05 18.49 25.78
C ARG A 131 9.42 17.94 27.06
N ARG A 132 10.23 17.86 28.10
CA ARG A 132 9.81 17.47 29.45
C ARG A 132 9.00 18.64 30.03
N TYR A 133 7.69 18.63 29.79
CA TYR A 133 6.81 19.64 30.35
C TYR A 133 6.78 19.50 31.87
N LYS A 134 7.17 20.56 32.57
CA LYS A 134 7.10 20.64 34.03
C LYS A 134 5.77 21.29 34.39
N ILE A 135 4.94 20.57 35.15
CA ILE A 135 3.68 21.09 35.65
C ILE A 135 3.98 21.73 37.00
N LEU A 136 3.63 23.00 37.15
CA LEU A 136 3.77 23.74 38.40
C LEU A 136 2.40 24.17 38.91
N ASP A 137 2.26 24.18 40.22
CA ASP A 137 1.10 24.77 40.88
C ASP A 137 1.23 26.30 40.94
N THR A 138 0.10 27.00 40.97
CA THR A 138 0.04 28.47 40.96
C THR A 138 0.64 29.05 42.25
N SER A 139 0.51 28.33 43.37
CA SER A 139 1.10 28.69 44.66
C SER A 139 2.62 28.89 44.58
N VAL A 140 3.31 27.96 43.90
CA VAL A 140 4.78 27.96 43.76
C VAL A 140 5.27 29.15 42.91
N ILE A 141 4.43 29.65 42.00
CA ILE A 141 4.72 30.83 41.19
C ILE A 141 4.55 32.11 42.03
N ILE A 142 3.45 32.21 42.78
CA ILE A 142 3.15 33.39 43.61
C ILE A 142 4.19 33.54 44.74
N ASP A 143 4.60 32.43 45.34
CA ASP A 143 5.58 32.42 46.43
C ASP A 143 7.03 32.64 45.96
N GLY A 144 7.28 32.68 44.65
CA GLY A 144 8.63 32.89 44.07
C GLY A 144 9.62 31.73 44.26
N ARG A 145 9.23 30.68 44.99
CA ARG A 145 10.08 29.51 45.33
C ARG A 145 10.61 28.74 44.13
N ILE A 146 10.01 28.89 42.94
CA ILE A 146 10.54 28.27 41.73
C ILE A 146 11.93 28.80 41.37
N ALA A 147 12.24 30.06 41.70
CA ALA A 147 13.56 30.64 41.44
C ALA A 147 14.66 29.90 42.23
N ASP A 148 14.43 29.66 43.53
CA ASP A 148 15.37 28.93 44.39
C ASP A 148 15.59 27.48 43.88
N VAL A 149 14.51 26.83 43.41
CA VAL A 149 14.60 25.46 42.86
C VAL A 149 15.36 25.43 41.54
N CYS A 150 15.26 26.47 40.71
CA CYS A 150 16.09 26.63 39.52
C CYS A 150 17.56 26.91 39.87
N GLU A 151 17.83 27.75 40.88
CA GLU A 151 19.21 28.05 41.32
C GLU A 151 19.94 26.82 41.90
N THR A 152 19.21 25.89 42.53
CA THR A 152 19.79 24.62 43.00
C THR A 152 20.12 23.63 41.87
N GLY A 153 19.77 23.94 40.61
CA GLY A 153 19.96 23.04 39.47
C GLY A 153 19.06 21.81 39.49
N PHE A 154 18.06 21.77 40.36
CA PHE A 154 17.09 20.68 40.43
C PHE A 154 16.11 20.73 39.25
N ILE A 155 15.91 21.92 38.68
CA ILE A 155 15.05 22.21 37.54
C ILE A 155 15.84 23.11 36.57
N ASP A 156 16.17 22.58 35.38
CA ASP A 156 16.64 23.36 34.21
C ASP A 156 15.51 23.91 33.32
#